data_AF-A0AAV5A5Y8-F1
#
_entry.id   AF-A0AAV5A5Y8-F1
#
_cell.length_a   1.000
_cell.length_b   1.000
_cell.length_c   1.000
_cell.angle_alpha   90.00
_cell.angle_beta   90.00
_cell.angle_gamma   90.00
#
_symmetry.space_group_name_H-M   'P 1'
#
loop_
_entity.id
_entity.type
_entity.pdbx_description
1 polymer ?
#
loop_
_entity_poly.entity_id
_entity_poly.type
_entity_poly.pdbx_seq_one_letter_code
_entity_poly.pdbx_strand_id
1 'polypeptide(L)'
;MYSFKRICGLLINNPDLYDARISHVEETTGRLEKSLVPVTCANPCEYGHPDYPNSFSIDLTSEMLGSVKPYQRQVIISTGKSDWEREIADEEGSLAMHLSSASKHYRRPPGSHGATSRTKKQDVRNPPGLFTSSEQSRLSILNGSHTSLSCNDVEESVLVLPDYKVVKEVPRSQEGSEMLWRNVLEPTLNRAGKRDGVLKSYPLQYACVILLCSHKRRDNRCHIAAPKLQIALTEALENEGYEVYTDLEEPFGQQAIEDYPGTDEERELEFLNQLQAIADSTDPKKVLILKTSHIGGHKYSGNVVIYTPQGSGVWYGRVSPHEVPAIVKTTICDGKVLPALLRGGVNLSRPKGQESLLSCSTLQHPFYTCSLV
;
A
#
# COMPACT_ATOMS: atom_id res chain seq x y z
N MET A 1 -0.73 45.63 22.18
CA MET A 1 -0.86 44.65 23.28
C MET A 1 -2.33 44.41 23.55
N TYR A 2 -2.88 43.29 23.07
CA TYR A 2 -4.22 42.83 23.44
C TYR A 2 -4.07 41.50 24.19
N SER A 3 -4.82 41.39 25.29
CA SER A 3 -4.61 40.46 26.40
C SER A 3 -4.86 38.98 26.06
N PHE A 4 -3.94 38.12 26.53
CA PHE A 4 -3.88 36.66 26.42
C PHE A 4 -5.10 35.90 27.00
N LYS A 5 -6.09 36.60 27.60
CA LYS A 5 -7.26 35.99 28.24
C LYS A 5 -8.44 35.67 27.31
N ARG A 6 -8.46 36.15 26.06
CA ARG A 6 -9.57 35.87 25.11
C ARG A 6 -9.36 34.65 24.19
N ILE A 7 -8.18 34.02 24.22
CA ILE A 7 -7.87 32.84 23.37
C ILE A 7 -8.09 31.52 24.14
N CYS A 8 -8.04 31.54 25.48
CA CYS A 8 -8.32 30.33 26.27
C CYS A 8 -9.82 29.98 26.39
N GLY A 9 -10.74 30.90 26.06
CA GLY A 9 -12.18 30.68 26.18
C GLY A 9 -12.86 29.97 25.00
N LEU A 10 -12.16 29.80 23.87
CA LEU A 10 -12.72 29.20 22.65
C LEU A 10 -12.20 27.77 22.36
N LEU A 11 -11.19 27.31 23.10
CA LEU A 11 -10.57 25.99 22.91
C LEU A 11 -11.03 24.93 23.92
N ILE A 12 -11.91 25.29 24.87
CA ILE A 12 -12.39 24.39 25.94
C ILE A 12 -13.89 24.02 25.77
N ASN A 13 -14.61 24.66 24.84
CA ASN A 13 -16.08 24.54 24.75
C ASN A 13 -16.61 23.64 23.63
N ASN A 14 -15.90 22.59 23.24
CA ASN A 14 -16.51 21.55 22.39
C ASN A 14 -16.15 20.15 22.90
N PRO A 15 -16.69 19.74 24.07
CA PRO A 15 -16.54 18.39 24.60
C PRO A 15 -16.97 17.32 23.59
N ASP A 16 -18.01 17.58 22.79
CA ASP A 16 -18.50 16.62 21.78
C ASP A 16 -17.46 16.26 20.70
N LEU A 17 -16.60 17.21 20.31
CA LEU A 17 -15.52 16.94 19.35
C LEU A 17 -14.32 16.26 19.99
N TYR A 18 -14.09 16.47 21.29
CA TYR A 18 -13.03 15.77 22.02
C TYR A 18 -13.45 14.32 22.30
N ASP A 19 -14.69 14.12 22.73
CA ASP A 19 -15.27 12.81 23.04
C ASP A 19 -15.47 11.96 21.78
N ALA A 20 -15.91 12.54 20.65
CA ALA A 20 -16.01 11.80 19.38
C ALA A 20 -14.64 11.40 18.80
N ARG A 21 -13.57 12.14 19.13
CA ARG A 21 -12.19 11.87 18.68
C ARG A 21 -11.53 10.79 19.51
N ILE A 22 -11.67 10.90 20.84
CA ILE A 22 -11.26 9.87 21.80
C ILE A 22 -12.01 8.58 21.48
N SER A 23 -13.34 8.65 21.28
CA SER A 23 -14.14 7.47 20.98
C SER A 23 -13.70 6.77 19.70
N HIS A 24 -13.41 7.47 18.60
CA HIS A 24 -13.02 6.81 17.33
C HIS A 24 -11.65 6.14 17.38
N VAL A 25 -10.66 6.78 18.03
CA VAL A 25 -9.30 6.24 18.18
C VAL A 25 -9.28 5.11 19.22
N GLU A 26 -9.98 5.27 20.35
CA GLU A 26 -10.11 4.23 21.39
C GLU A 26 -10.97 3.04 20.92
N GLU A 27 -12.00 3.27 20.10
CA GLU A 27 -12.82 2.23 19.48
C GLU A 27 -12.02 1.44 18.44
N THR A 28 -11.21 2.11 17.61
CA THR A 28 -10.36 1.42 16.62
C THR A 28 -9.26 0.62 17.31
N THR A 29 -8.55 1.23 18.27
CA THR A 29 -7.48 0.58 19.03
C THR A 29 -8.02 -0.55 19.90
N GLY A 30 -9.08 -0.31 20.67
CA GLY A 30 -9.72 -1.30 21.53
C GLY A 30 -10.42 -2.43 20.77
N ARG A 31 -10.77 -2.24 19.48
CA ARG A 31 -11.30 -3.34 18.62
C ARG A 31 -10.20 -4.16 17.97
N LEU A 32 -9.07 -3.53 17.59
CA LEU A 32 -7.86 -4.26 17.21
C LEU A 32 -7.40 -5.15 18.38
N GLU A 33 -7.51 -4.68 19.62
CA GLU A 33 -7.19 -5.48 20.80
C GLU A 33 -8.21 -6.60 21.10
N LYS A 34 -9.51 -6.39 20.81
CA LYS A 34 -10.57 -7.37 21.08
C LYS A 34 -10.70 -8.48 20.03
N SER A 35 -10.12 -8.32 18.84
CA SER A 35 -10.21 -9.28 17.73
C SER A 35 -9.21 -10.44 17.88
N LEU A 36 -9.07 -11.02 19.07
CA LEU A 36 -8.24 -12.20 19.36
C LEU A 36 -8.77 -13.45 18.63
N VAL A 37 -8.71 -13.44 17.30
CA VAL A 37 -8.87 -14.62 16.46
C VAL A 37 -7.58 -15.43 16.61
N PRO A 38 -7.64 -16.74 16.87
CA PRO A 38 -6.46 -17.60 16.81
C PRO A 38 -5.77 -17.40 15.48
N VAL A 39 -4.60 -16.77 15.51
CA VAL A 39 -3.87 -16.37 14.30
C VAL A 39 -3.13 -17.56 13.69
N THR A 40 -2.95 -18.63 14.46
CA THR A 40 -2.17 -19.82 14.09
C THR A 40 -3.00 -21.09 14.26
N CYS A 41 -2.64 -22.15 13.52
CA CYS A 41 -3.17 -23.49 13.75
C CYS A 41 -2.68 -24.10 15.08
N ALA A 42 -3.23 -25.26 15.46
CA ALA A 42 -2.80 -26.03 16.63
C ALA A 42 -1.32 -26.48 16.51
N ASN A 43 -0.70 -26.81 17.65
CA ASN A 43 0.65 -27.37 17.72
C ASN A 43 0.62 -28.77 18.38
N PRO A 44 0.94 -29.86 17.66
CA PRO A 44 1.46 -29.92 16.28
C PRO A 44 0.41 -29.53 15.23
N CYS A 45 0.88 -28.97 14.11
CA CYS A 45 0.02 -28.59 13.00
C CYS A 45 -0.51 -29.84 12.29
N GLU A 46 -1.85 -29.98 12.25
CA GLU A 46 -2.52 -31.08 11.55
C GLU A 46 -2.56 -30.89 10.02
N TYR A 47 -2.33 -29.66 9.55
CA TYR A 47 -2.40 -29.27 8.14
C TYR A 47 -1.06 -29.38 7.39
N GLY A 48 0.02 -29.77 8.07
CA GLY A 48 1.32 -30.05 7.44
C GLY A 48 2.00 -28.83 6.80
N HIS A 49 1.78 -27.62 7.33
CA HIS A 49 2.40 -26.42 6.80
C HIS A 49 3.94 -26.49 6.81
N PRO A 50 4.64 -25.98 5.78
CA PRO A 50 6.09 -26.07 5.70
C PRO A 50 6.77 -25.11 6.68
N ASP A 51 7.30 -25.63 7.78
CA ASP A 51 8.01 -24.84 8.79
C ASP A 51 9.24 -24.12 8.24
N TYR A 52 9.62 -23.03 8.91
CA TYR A 52 10.91 -22.39 8.69
C TYR A 52 12.04 -23.23 9.31
N PRO A 53 13.26 -23.20 8.72
CA PRO A 53 14.40 -23.91 9.29
C PRO A 53 14.70 -23.43 10.71
N ASN A 54 15.27 -24.30 11.56
CA ASN A 54 15.66 -23.93 12.93
C ASN A 54 16.66 -22.76 13.01
N SER A 55 17.41 -22.50 11.94
CA SER A 55 18.32 -21.34 11.81
C SER A 55 17.59 -20.02 11.54
N PHE A 56 16.27 -20.06 11.31
CA PHE A 56 15.42 -18.90 11.06
C PHE A 56 15.08 -18.20 12.39
N SER A 57 15.96 -17.29 12.81
CA SER A 57 15.73 -16.47 14.00
C SER A 57 15.19 -15.10 13.63
N ILE A 58 14.02 -14.75 14.16
CA ILE A 58 13.40 -13.42 14.02
C ILE A 58 13.06 -12.85 15.39
N ASP A 59 12.91 -11.53 15.45
CA ASP A 59 12.48 -10.83 16.65
C ASP A 59 10.99 -11.08 16.85
N LEU A 60 10.63 -11.84 17.88
CA LEU A 60 9.25 -12.14 18.29
C LEU A 60 8.75 -11.27 19.46
N THR A 61 9.60 -10.43 20.04
CA THR A 61 9.31 -9.74 21.31
C THR A 61 9.07 -8.25 21.15
N SER A 62 9.73 -7.57 20.22
CA SER A 62 9.56 -6.11 20.08
C SER A 62 8.21 -5.74 19.46
N GLU A 63 7.72 -4.54 19.75
CA GLU A 63 6.48 -4.04 19.19
C GLU A 63 6.60 -3.79 17.68
N MET A 64 5.69 -4.38 16.90
CA MET A 64 5.69 -4.29 15.43
C MET A 64 4.92 -3.08 14.91
N LEU A 65 3.82 -2.74 15.56
CA LEU A 65 2.93 -1.66 15.17
C LEU A 65 3.71 -0.33 15.21
N GLY A 66 3.53 0.49 14.17
CA GLY A 66 4.29 1.76 14.06
C GLY A 66 5.67 1.62 13.42
N SER A 67 6.12 0.40 13.08
CA SER A 67 7.44 0.21 12.44
C SER A 67 7.49 0.61 10.96
N VAL A 68 6.34 0.89 10.34
CA VAL A 68 6.26 1.31 8.92
C VAL A 68 6.40 2.83 8.85
N LYS A 69 7.35 3.30 8.03
CA LYS A 69 7.51 4.73 7.75
C LYS A 69 6.39 5.21 6.82
N PRO A 70 5.61 6.24 7.16
CA PRO A 70 4.58 6.78 6.27
C PRO A 70 5.12 7.15 4.89
N TYR A 71 4.33 6.88 3.85
CA TYR A 71 4.63 7.23 2.47
C TYR A 71 3.37 7.66 1.74
N GLN A 72 3.56 8.42 0.66
CA GLN A 72 2.47 8.80 -0.23
C GLN A 72 2.23 7.71 -1.26
N ARG A 73 3.29 7.37 -2.00
CA ARG A 73 3.29 6.32 -3.00
C ARG A 73 4.41 5.33 -2.75
N GLN A 74 4.14 4.07 -3.02
CA GLN A 74 5.10 2.99 -3.14
C GLN A 74 5.10 2.53 -4.59
N VAL A 75 6.29 2.56 -5.20
CA VAL A 75 6.49 2.08 -6.56
C VAL A 75 7.22 0.75 -6.56
N ILE A 76 6.82 -0.13 -7.47
CA ILE A 76 7.47 -1.44 -7.68
C ILE A 76 7.86 -1.51 -9.15
N ILE A 77 9.17 -1.50 -9.41
CA ILE A 77 9.75 -1.52 -10.74
C ILE A 77 9.86 -2.97 -11.24
N SER A 78 9.34 -3.27 -12.43
CA SER A 78 9.33 -4.61 -13.03
C SER A 78 10.71 -4.99 -13.57
N THR A 79 11.55 -5.60 -12.73
CA THR A 79 12.94 -5.91 -13.12
C THR A 79 13.14 -7.31 -13.70
N GLY A 80 12.17 -8.22 -13.53
CA GLY A 80 12.32 -9.65 -13.88
C GLY A 80 13.36 -10.41 -13.05
N LYS A 81 13.95 -9.79 -12.01
CA LYS A 81 15.04 -10.37 -11.19
C LYS A 81 14.51 -10.97 -9.90
N SER A 82 15.16 -12.03 -9.42
CA SER A 82 14.83 -12.64 -8.13
C SER A 82 15.61 -12.08 -6.93
N ASP A 83 16.69 -11.34 -7.20
CA ASP A 83 17.56 -10.73 -6.19
C ASP A 83 18.22 -9.45 -6.75
N TRP A 84 18.62 -8.54 -5.87
CA TRP A 84 19.12 -7.21 -6.23
C TRP A 84 20.39 -6.87 -5.45
N GLU A 85 21.02 -5.76 -5.79
CA GLU A 85 22.07 -5.19 -4.95
C GLU A 85 21.53 -4.83 -3.57
N ARG A 86 22.41 -4.88 -2.55
CA ARG A 86 22.04 -4.71 -1.15
C ARG A 86 21.19 -3.46 -0.92
N GLU A 87 21.49 -2.38 -1.65
CA GLU A 87 20.60 -1.26 -1.83
C GLU A 87 20.25 -1.14 -3.32
N ILE A 88 18.96 -1.03 -3.64
CA ILE A 88 18.49 -0.98 -5.03
C ILE A 88 19.02 0.23 -5.81
N ALA A 89 19.51 1.26 -5.10
CA ALA A 89 20.06 2.47 -5.70
C ALA A 89 21.53 2.30 -6.13
N ASP A 90 22.20 1.22 -5.70
CA ASP A 90 23.62 0.95 -6.03
C ASP A 90 23.78 0.32 -7.42
N GLU A 91 22.68 -0.13 -8.04
CA GLU A 91 22.69 -0.74 -9.36
C GLU A 91 22.75 0.34 -10.46
N GLU A 92 23.95 0.54 -11.04
CA GLU A 92 24.22 1.55 -12.08
C GLU A 92 23.32 1.40 -13.30
N GLY A 93 22.76 2.53 -13.76
CA GLY A 93 21.86 2.59 -14.91
C GLY A 93 20.46 2.03 -14.65
N SER A 94 20.16 1.54 -13.44
CA SER A 94 18.80 1.09 -13.10
C SER A 94 17.84 2.27 -12.94
N LEU A 95 16.56 2.06 -13.28
CA LEU A 95 15.52 3.05 -12.98
C LEU A 95 15.42 3.33 -11.48
N ALA A 96 15.70 2.33 -10.63
CA ALA A 96 15.70 2.46 -9.18
C ALA A 96 16.74 3.49 -8.69
N MET A 97 17.95 3.47 -9.26
CA MET A 97 18.99 4.47 -9.00
C MET A 97 18.52 5.86 -9.43
N HIS A 98 18.07 6.00 -10.68
CA HIS A 98 17.64 7.29 -11.23
C HIS A 98 16.47 7.89 -10.46
N LEU A 99 15.47 7.07 -10.10
CA LEU A 99 14.30 7.50 -9.34
C LEU A 99 14.65 7.83 -7.89
N SER A 100 15.59 7.09 -7.29
CA SER A 100 16.12 7.42 -5.96
C SER A 100 16.80 8.79 -5.96
N SER A 101 17.57 9.10 -7.01
CA SER A 101 18.17 10.43 -7.21
C SER A 101 17.11 11.51 -7.40
N ALA A 102 16.15 11.31 -8.31
CA ALA A 102 15.07 12.25 -8.58
C ALA A 102 14.24 12.55 -7.31
N SER A 103 13.87 11.51 -6.54
CA SER A 103 13.10 11.68 -5.32
C SER A 103 13.84 12.52 -4.25
N LYS A 104 15.18 12.48 -4.21
CA LYS A 104 15.98 13.33 -3.31
C LYS A 104 15.99 14.78 -3.78
N HIS A 105 16.03 15.01 -5.09
CA HIS A 105 16.01 16.36 -5.68
C HIS A 105 14.66 17.06 -5.47
N TYR A 106 13.55 16.34 -5.64
CA TYR A 106 12.21 16.90 -5.46
C TYR A 106 11.74 16.93 -3.99
N ARG A 107 12.43 16.23 -3.08
CA ARG A 107 12.30 16.46 -1.64
C ARG A 107 12.93 17.81 -1.29
N ARG A 108 12.16 18.90 -1.44
CA ARG A 108 12.54 20.21 -0.92
C ARG A 108 12.87 20.10 0.58
N PRO A 109 13.92 20.79 1.06
CA PRO A 109 14.22 20.83 2.49
C PRO A 109 13.07 21.50 3.25
N PRO A 110 12.85 21.13 4.53
CA PRO A 110 11.85 21.76 5.37
C PRO A 110 12.30 23.19 5.70
N GLY A 111 11.99 24.15 4.84
CA GLY A 111 12.41 25.54 5.04
C GLY A 111 11.98 26.57 3.98
N SER A 112 11.15 26.22 2.99
CA SER A 112 10.82 27.17 1.91
C SER A 112 9.34 27.20 1.52
N HIS A 113 8.45 27.17 2.52
CA HIS A 113 7.15 27.83 2.37
C HIS A 113 7.10 28.99 3.34
N GLY A 114 7.02 30.20 2.78
CA GLY A 114 6.58 31.37 3.49
C GLY A 114 5.26 31.08 4.18
N ALA A 115 5.11 31.67 5.36
CA ALA A 115 3.89 31.66 6.15
C ALA A 115 2.70 32.14 5.32
N THR A 116 2.03 31.21 4.65
CA THR A 116 0.63 31.37 4.26
C THR A 116 -0.15 30.58 5.29
N SER A 117 -0.95 31.35 6.03
CA SER A 117 -1.91 30.94 7.05
C SER A 117 -2.42 29.51 6.84
N ARG A 118 -1.83 28.55 7.57
CA ARG A 118 -2.52 27.29 7.88
C ARG A 118 -3.74 27.68 8.69
N THR A 119 -4.89 27.81 8.03
CA THR A 119 -6.17 27.59 8.69
C THR A 119 -6.07 26.24 9.36
N LYS A 120 -5.97 26.24 10.69
CA LYS A 120 -5.94 25.05 11.55
C LYS A 120 -7.25 24.28 11.37
N LYS A 121 -7.34 23.44 10.33
CA LYS A 121 -8.16 22.23 10.44
C LYS A 121 -7.43 21.33 11.44
N GLN A 122 -8.11 21.02 12.54
CA GLN A 122 -7.59 20.22 13.64
C GLN A 122 -7.49 18.76 13.18
N ASP A 123 -6.28 18.29 12.83
CA ASP A 123 -6.04 16.91 12.43
C ASP A 123 -6.12 15.96 13.63
N VAL A 124 -7.06 15.01 13.54
CA VAL A 124 -7.13 13.81 14.38
C VAL A 124 -5.94 12.94 13.99
N ARG A 125 -4.99 12.72 14.90
CA ARG A 125 -3.81 11.89 14.59
C ARG A 125 -4.24 10.42 14.50
N ASN A 126 -3.94 9.78 13.37
CA ASN A 126 -4.10 8.34 13.20
C ASN A 126 -3.36 7.55 14.31
N PRO A 127 -3.84 6.34 14.68
CA PRO A 127 -3.11 5.46 15.57
C PRO A 127 -1.67 5.21 15.08
N PRO A 128 -0.71 4.95 15.99
CA PRO A 128 0.67 4.67 15.60
C PRO A 128 0.75 3.59 14.51
N GLY A 129 1.43 3.90 13.40
CA GLY A 129 1.59 2.98 12.27
C GLY A 129 0.50 3.03 11.20
N LEU A 130 -0.62 3.70 11.45
CA LEU A 130 -1.64 3.98 10.44
C LEU A 130 -1.45 5.39 9.88
N PHE A 131 -1.54 5.56 8.57
CA PHE A 131 -1.39 6.87 7.93
C PHE A 131 -2.23 7.00 6.67
N THR A 132 -2.62 8.24 6.35
CA THR A 132 -3.30 8.60 5.10
C THR A 132 -2.24 8.94 4.05
N SER A 133 -2.30 8.34 2.87
CA SER A 133 -1.30 8.56 1.81
C SER A 133 -1.26 10.01 1.34
N SER A 134 -2.42 10.66 1.19
CA SER A 134 -2.55 12.04 0.71
C SER A 134 -1.91 13.09 1.62
N GLU A 135 -1.63 12.75 2.88
CA GLU A 135 -0.99 13.65 3.85
C GLU A 135 0.55 13.51 3.84
N GLN A 136 1.08 12.56 3.08
CA GLN A 136 2.51 12.28 3.01
C GLN A 136 3.13 12.82 1.71
N SER A 137 4.45 12.92 1.69
CA SER A 137 5.23 13.31 0.50
C SER A 137 6.37 12.35 0.18
N ARG A 138 6.54 11.29 1.00
CA ARG A 138 7.64 10.33 0.86
C ARG A 138 7.31 9.31 -0.22
N LEU A 139 8.19 9.14 -1.19
CA LEU A 139 8.19 8.00 -2.11
C LEU A 139 8.89 6.78 -1.49
N SER A 140 8.30 5.60 -1.60
CA SER A 140 8.92 4.30 -1.34
C SER A 140 9.23 3.62 -2.66
N ILE A 141 10.47 3.18 -2.87
CA ILE A 141 10.90 2.56 -4.14
C ILE A 141 11.29 1.12 -3.85
N LEU A 142 10.76 0.18 -4.64
CA LEU A 142 11.07 -1.25 -4.59
C LEU A 142 11.30 -1.76 -6.01
N ASN A 143 12.08 -2.83 -6.12
CA ASN A 143 12.17 -3.61 -7.36
C ASN A 143 11.33 -4.88 -7.17
N GLY A 144 10.63 -5.29 -8.21
CA GLY A 144 9.79 -6.48 -8.26
C GLY A 144 10.39 -7.54 -9.18
N SER A 145 10.07 -8.80 -8.88
CA SER A 145 10.54 -9.96 -9.65
C SER A 145 9.74 -10.25 -10.91
N HIS A 146 8.60 -9.58 -11.09
CA HIS A 146 7.75 -9.74 -12.27
C HIS A 146 8.39 -9.11 -13.51
N THR A 147 7.94 -9.59 -14.65
CA THR A 147 8.43 -9.17 -15.96
C THR A 147 7.86 -7.80 -16.31
N SER A 148 8.65 -6.98 -16.99
CA SER A 148 8.17 -5.72 -17.55
C SER A 148 7.15 -5.98 -18.65
N LEU A 149 6.05 -5.21 -18.66
CA LEU A 149 5.08 -5.19 -19.77
C LEU A 149 5.55 -4.29 -20.93
N SER A 150 6.73 -3.68 -20.82
CA SER A 150 7.30 -2.84 -21.89
C SER A 150 7.82 -3.71 -23.03
N CYS A 151 7.70 -3.22 -24.26
CA CYS A 151 8.03 -3.99 -25.46
C CYS A 151 9.55 -4.12 -25.73
N ASN A 152 10.38 -3.42 -24.96
CA ASN A 152 11.82 -3.37 -25.16
C ASN A 152 12.59 -3.52 -23.84
N ASP A 153 13.87 -3.89 -23.97
CA ASP A 153 14.73 -4.10 -22.81
C ASP A 153 15.18 -2.78 -22.17
N VAL A 154 14.94 -1.62 -22.78
CA VAL A 154 15.41 -0.32 -22.26
C VAL A 154 14.38 0.40 -21.39
N GLU A 155 13.16 -0.13 -21.33
CA GLU A 155 12.06 0.42 -20.56
C GLU A 155 11.51 -0.59 -19.55
N GLU A 156 11.03 -0.07 -18.44
CA GLU A 156 10.45 -0.86 -17.35
C GLU A 156 9.00 -0.45 -17.13
N SER A 157 8.21 -1.41 -16.67
CA SER A 157 6.89 -1.13 -16.12
C SER A 157 7.01 -0.82 -14.62
N VAL A 158 6.10 0.01 -14.10
CA VAL A 158 6.14 0.46 -12.72
C VAL A 158 4.74 0.42 -12.13
N LEU A 159 4.52 -0.41 -11.11
CA LEU A 159 3.30 -0.38 -10.32
C LEU A 159 3.35 0.83 -9.38
N VAL A 160 2.23 1.53 -9.24
CA VAL A 160 2.06 2.67 -8.35
C VAL A 160 0.95 2.38 -7.35
N LEU A 161 1.33 2.22 -6.08
CA LEU A 161 0.43 1.91 -4.97
C LEU A 161 0.47 3.08 -3.96
N PRO A 162 -0.64 3.43 -3.29
CA PRO A 162 -1.95 2.79 -3.33
C PRO A 162 -2.85 3.25 -4.49
N ASP A 163 -2.31 3.98 -5.48
CA ASP A 163 -3.09 4.45 -6.64
C ASP A 163 -3.65 3.30 -7.51
N TYR A 164 -3.13 2.09 -7.35
CA TYR A 164 -3.62 0.84 -7.93
C TYR A 164 -3.59 0.79 -9.46
N LYS A 165 -2.47 1.24 -10.03
CA LYS A 165 -2.20 1.24 -11.47
C LYS A 165 -0.79 0.80 -11.82
N VAL A 166 -0.59 0.42 -13.07
CA VAL A 166 0.72 0.17 -13.68
C VAL A 166 1.00 1.22 -14.75
N VAL A 167 2.21 1.77 -14.76
CA VAL A 167 2.74 2.65 -15.81
C VAL A 167 3.64 1.81 -16.71
N LYS A 168 3.41 1.86 -18.02
CA LYS A 168 4.22 1.14 -19.01
C LYS A 168 5.29 2.06 -19.61
N GLU A 169 6.30 1.43 -20.23
CA GLU A 169 7.26 2.10 -21.12
C GLU A 169 8.05 3.24 -20.44
N VAL A 170 8.50 3.03 -19.19
CA VAL A 170 9.34 4.00 -18.48
C VAL A 170 10.81 3.77 -18.83
N PRO A 171 11.51 4.70 -19.49
CA PRO A 171 12.90 4.51 -19.86
C PRO A 171 13.82 4.37 -18.63
N ARG A 172 14.78 3.44 -18.68
CA ARG A 172 15.83 3.26 -17.67
C ARG A 172 16.91 4.35 -17.78
N SER A 173 16.49 5.59 -17.58
CA SER A 173 17.35 6.78 -17.67
C SER A 173 16.95 7.84 -16.65
N GLN A 174 17.79 8.86 -16.48
CA GLN A 174 17.45 10.02 -15.65
C GLN A 174 16.22 10.76 -16.18
N GLU A 175 16.11 10.92 -17.49
CA GLU A 175 14.98 11.57 -18.15
C GLU A 175 13.68 10.78 -17.91
N GLY A 176 13.74 9.45 -18.04
CA GLY A 176 12.61 8.56 -17.76
C GLY A 176 12.14 8.66 -16.31
N SER A 177 13.06 8.74 -15.34
CA SER A 177 12.69 8.90 -13.93
C SER A 177 12.06 10.26 -13.62
N GLU A 178 12.54 11.33 -14.25
CA GLU A 178 11.95 12.66 -14.15
C GLU A 178 10.58 12.74 -14.82
N MET A 179 10.40 12.08 -15.96
CA MET A 179 9.10 11.94 -16.63
C MET A 179 8.10 11.20 -15.75
N LEU A 180 8.50 10.07 -15.17
CA LEU A 180 7.66 9.32 -14.23
C LEU A 180 7.29 10.17 -13.01
N TRP A 181 8.25 10.93 -12.48
CA TRP A 181 7.98 11.83 -11.35
C TRP A 181 6.93 12.89 -11.70
N ARG A 182 7.16 13.67 -12.76
CA ARG A 182 6.31 14.81 -13.14
C ARG A 182 4.93 14.42 -13.66
N ASN A 183 4.77 13.22 -14.21
CA ASN A 183 3.49 12.79 -14.80
C ASN A 183 2.66 11.94 -13.82
N VAL A 184 3.30 11.24 -12.87
CA VAL A 184 2.62 10.22 -12.05
C VAL A 184 2.89 10.35 -10.56
N LEU A 185 4.14 10.59 -10.14
CA LEU A 185 4.52 10.44 -8.72
C LEU A 185 4.48 11.72 -7.91
N GLU A 186 4.40 12.89 -8.55
CA GLU A 186 4.43 14.18 -7.87
C GLU A 186 3.30 14.30 -6.81
N PRO A 187 3.60 14.78 -5.59
CA PRO A 187 2.63 14.78 -4.51
C PRO A 187 1.32 15.53 -4.75
N THR A 188 1.34 16.51 -5.63
CA THR A 188 0.18 17.35 -5.98
C THR A 188 -0.75 16.69 -6.99
N LEU A 189 -0.31 15.61 -7.66
CA LEU A 189 -1.11 14.90 -8.64
C LEU A 189 -2.08 13.95 -7.97
N ASN A 190 -3.28 13.87 -8.54
CA ASN A 190 -4.29 12.90 -8.16
C ASN A 190 -3.95 11.48 -8.68
N ARG A 191 -4.84 10.50 -8.42
CA ARG A 191 -4.57 9.11 -8.83
C ARG A 191 -4.52 8.90 -10.34
N ALA A 192 -5.26 9.70 -11.11
CA ALA A 192 -5.26 9.63 -12.57
C ALA A 192 -3.93 10.12 -13.18
N GLY A 193 -3.15 10.90 -12.44
CA GLY A 193 -1.91 11.50 -12.94
C GLY A 193 -2.17 12.66 -13.90
N LYS A 194 -1.12 13.12 -14.57
CA LYS A 194 -1.19 14.29 -15.45
C LYS A 194 -1.89 13.96 -16.78
N ARG A 195 -2.75 14.87 -17.25
CA ARG A 195 -3.52 14.68 -18.49
C ARG A 195 -2.68 14.44 -19.74
N ASP A 196 -1.78 15.37 -20.06
CA ASP A 196 -0.90 15.30 -21.24
C ASP A 196 0.40 14.55 -20.93
N GLY A 197 0.30 13.50 -20.13
CA GLY A 197 1.42 12.63 -19.79
C GLY A 197 1.90 11.86 -21.02
N VAL A 198 3.21 11.82 -21.21
CA VAL A 198 3.83 10.98 -22.25
C VAL A 198 3.68 9.50 -21.93
N LEU A 199 3.76 9.17 -20.63
CA LEU A 199 3.63 7.80 -20.13
C LEU A 199 2.17 7.39 -20.05
N LYS A 200 1.90 6.12 -20.36
CA LYS A 200 0.55 5.54 -20.28
C LYS A 200 0.42 4.64 -19.06
N SER A 201 -0.69 4.76 -18.36
CA SER A 201 -1.00 3.98 -17.17
C SER A 201 -2.37 3.31 -17.24
N TYR A 202 -2.48 2.16 -16.57
CA TYR A 202 -3.63 1.27 -16.65
C TYR A 202 -4.02 0.76 -15.26
N PRO A 203 -5.32 0.62 -14.94
CA PRO A 203 -5.78 0.02 -13.68
C PRO A 203 -5.30 -1.43 -13.55
N LEU A 204 -4.89 -1.81 -12.34
CA LEU A 204 -4.59 -3.20 -12.02
C LEU A 204 -5.90 -3.99 -11.84
N GLN A 205 -6.08 -5.09 -12.58
CA GLN A 205 -7.31 -5.90 -12.60
C GLN A 205 -7.36 -6.99 -11.52
N TYR A 206 -6.63 -6.81 -10.42
CA TYR A 206 -6.56 -7.78 -9.34
C TYR A 206 -7.44 -7.34 -8.18
N ALA A 207 -8.08 -8.29 -7.50
CA ALA A 207 -8.80 -8.05 -6.24
C ALA A 207 -7.86 -7.58 -5.12
N CYS A 208 -6.61 -8.06 -5.12
CA CYS A 208 -5.53 -7.51 -4.31
C CYS A 208 -4.15 -7.79 -4.92
N VAL A 209 -3.16 -6.99 -4.50
CA VAL A 209 -1.74 -7.19 -4.82
C VAL A 209 -0.99 -7.48 -3.51
N ILE A 210 -0.32 -8.62 -3.45
CA ILE A 210 0.46 -9.09 -2.30
C ILE A 210 1.95 -8.98 -2.62
N LEU A 211 2.70 -8.28 -1.78
CA LEU A 211 4.14 -8.12 -1.89
C LEU A 211 4.86 -8.94 -0.81
N LEU A 212 5.82 -9.74 -1.23
CA LEU A 212 6.67 -10.58 -0.37
C LEU A 212 8.14 -10.14 -0.51
N CYS A 213 8.76 -9.72 0.59
CA CYS A 213 10.19 -9.38 0.55
C CYS A 213 11.04 -10.65 0.34
N SER A 214 11.77 -10.77 -0.78
CA SER A 214 12.61 -11.95 -1.10
C SER A 214 14.12 -11.65 -1.18
N HIS A 215 14.52 -10.42 -0.84
CA HIS A 215 15.86 -9.88 -1.07
C HIS A 215 16.95 -10.58 -0.24
N LYS A 216 17.75 -11.44 -0.90
CA LYS A 216 18.76 -12.30 -0.24
C LYS A 216 20.00 -11.52 0.19
N ARG A 217 20.56 -10.67 -0.70
CA ARG A 217 21.75 -9.85 -0.38
C ARG A 217 21.53 -8.91 0.82
N ARG A 218 20.28 -8.53 1.09
CA ARG A 218 19.92 -7.72 2.25
C ARG A 218 19.64 -8.54 3.50
N ASP A 219 18.79 -9.57 3.41
CA ASP A 219 18.47 -10.44 4.52
C ASP A 219 18.07 -11.86 4.05
N ASN A 220 18.87 -12.85 4.44
CA ASN A 220 18.65 -14.24 4.04
C ASN A 220 17.32 -14.81 4.56
N ARG A 221 16.78 -14.31 5.67
CA ARG A 221 15.49 -14.78 6.22
C ARG A 221 14.36 -14.41 5.27
N CYS A 222 14.36 -13.20 4.73
CA CYS A 222 13.37 -12.79 3.74
C CYS A 222 13.42 -13.69 2.49
N HIS A 223 14.61 -14.04 2.03
CA HIS A 223 14.80 -14.98 0.92
C HIS A 223 14.25 -16.38 1.21
N ILE A 224 14.40 -16.89 2.44
CA ILE A 224 13.84 -18.18 2.86
C ILE A 224 12.30 -18.10 3.01
N ALA A 225 11.79 -17.01 3.56
CA ALA A 225 10.39 -16.85 3.89
C ALA A 225 9.50 -16.72 2.64
N ALA A 226 9.92 -15.90 1.67
CA ALA A 226 9.07 -15.53 0.54
C ALA A 226 8.57 -16.71 -0.32
N PRO A 227 9.40 -17.70 -0.72
CA PRO A 227 8.91 -18.85 -1.48
C PRO A 227 7.90 -19.71 -0.71
N LYS A 228 8.13 -19.93 0.60
CA LYS A 228 7.22 -20.70 1.46
C LYS A 228 5.88 -19.97 1.66
N LEU A 229 5.93 -18.65 1.85
CA LEU A 229 4.72 -17.83 1.96
C LEU A 229 3.97 -17.77 0.64
N GLN A 230 4.66 -17.66 -0.49
CA GLN A 230 4.01 -17.68 -1.81
C GLN A 230 3.22 -18.97 -2.00
N ILE A 231 3.82 -20.15 -1.75
CA ILE A 231 3.14 -21.44 -1.87
C ILE A 231 1.91 -21.50 -0.96
N ALA A 232 2.07 -21.18 0.33
CA ALA A 232 0.97 -21.22 1.27
C ALA A 232 -0.15 -20.23 0.92
N LEU A 233 0.19 -19.03 0.42
CA LEU A 233 -0.78 -18.03 -0.02
C LEU A 233 -1.51 -18.50 -1.27
N THR A 234 -0.81 -19.07 -2.24
CA THR A 234 -1.40 -19.64 -3.45
C THR A 234 -2.43 -20.71 -3.08
N GLU A 235 -2.04 -21.70 -2.29
CA GLU A 235 -2.94 -22.78 -1.86
C GLU A 235 -4.16 -22.26 -1.10
N ALA A 236 -3.96 -21.34 -0.15
CA ALA A 236 -5.06 -20.78 0.64
C ALA A 236 -6.01 -19.90 -0.19
N LEU A 237 -5.49 -19.16 -1.17
CA LEU A 237 -6.29 -18.33 -2.08
C LEU A 237 -7.09 -19.17 -3.07
N GLU A 238 -6.47 -20.20 -3.66
CA GLU A 238 -7.13 -21.12 -4.58
C GLU A 238 -8.26 -21.89 -3.89
N ASN A 239 -8.08 -22.28 -2.62
CA ASN A 239 -9.13 -22.91 -1.80
C ASN A 239 -10.35 -21.99 -1.57
N GLU A 240 -10.15 -20.67 -1.58
CA GLU A 240 -11.21 -19.67 -1.48
C GLU A 240 -11.72 -19.21 -2.86
N GLY A 241 -11.28 -19.86 -3.94
CA GLY A 241 -11.75 -19.63 -5.32
C GLY A 241 -11.06 -18.47 -6.06
N TYR A 242 -9.92 -17.98 -5.57
CA TYR A 242 -9.14 -16.93 -6.24
C TYR A 242 -8.19 -17.53 -7.29
N GLU A 243 -7.98 -16.79 -8.39
CA GLU A 243 -6.95 -17.12 -9.38
C GLU A 243 -5.66 -16.39 -9.05
N VAL A 244 -4.57 -17.12 -8.85
CA VAL A 244 -3.31 -16.55 -8.35
C VAL A 244 -2.29 -16.36 -9.47
N TYR A 245 -1.82 -15.13 -9.60
CA TYR A 245 -0.82 -14.71 -10.57
C TYR A 245 0.48 -14.36 -9.87
N THR A 246 1.61 -14.67 -10.50
CA THR A 246 2.95 -14.29 -10.03
C THR A 246 3.67 -13.34 -10.98
N ASP A 247 3.00 -12.96 -12.06
CA ASP A 247 3.46 -11.99 -13.05
C ASP A 247 2.28 -11.11 -13.50
N LEU A 248 2.59 -9.98 -14.10
CA LEU A 248 1.57 -9.05 -14.59
C LEU A 248 0.87 -9.58 -15.84
N GLU A 249 -0.43 -9.37 -15.92
CA GLU A 249 -1.17 -9.53 -17.16
C GLU A 249 -1.11 -8.25 -17.99
N GLU A 250 -1.01 -8.42 -19.30
CA GLU A 250 -1.15 -7.31 -20.25
C GLU A 250 -2.58 -6.74 -20.17
N PRO A 251 -2.74 -5.41 -20.12
CA PRO A 251 -4.04 -4.74 -20.03
C PRO A 251 -4.75 -4.72 -21.40
N PHE A 252 -4.95 -5.88 -22.04
CA PHE A 252 -5.62 -5.98 -23.34
C PHE A 252 -7.03 -5.39 -23.30
N GLY A 253 -7.34 -4.53 -24.28
CA GLY A 253 -8.65 -3.90 -24.42
C GLY A 253 -8.95 -2.79 -23.42
N GLN A 254 -8.01 -2.43 -22.53
CA GLN A 254 -8.14 -1.28 -21.64
C GLN A 254 -7.65 -0.01 -22.33
N GLN A 255 -8.37 1.08 -22.12
CA GLN A 255 -7.93 2.42 -22.49
C GLN A 255 -7.00 2.96 -21.41
N ALA A 256 -5.89 3.60 -21.81
CA ALA A 256 -4.98 4.24 -20.87
C ALA A 256 -5.68 5.39 -20.13
N ILE A 257 -5.37 5.56 -18.85
CA ILE A 257 -5.96 6.58 -17.98
C ILE A 257 -5.71 7.99 -18.55
N GLU A 258 -4.58 8.18 -19.22
CA GLU A 258 -4.19 9.43 -19.85
C GLU A 258 -5.00 9.78 -21.10
N ASP A 259 -5.66 8.81 -21.73
CA ASP A 259 -6.43 9.00 -22.97
C ASP A 259 -7.91 9.29 -22.74
N TYR A 260 -8.40 9.23 -21.49
CA TYR A 260 -9.78 9.58 -21.20
C TYR A 260 -10.03 11.08 -21.42
N PRO A 261 -11.12 11.45 -22.12
CA PRO A 261 -11.50 12.85 -22.29
C PRO A 261 -12.00 13.44 -20.97
N GLY A 262 -11.90 14.77 -20.82
CA GLY A 262 -12.42 15.49 -19.66
C GLY A 262 -11.36 16.27 -18.89
N THR A 263 -11.76 16.82 -17.75
CA THR A 263 -10.85 17.47 -16.78
C THR A 263 -10.09 16.44 -15.94
N ASP A 264 -9.10 16.88 -15.18
CA ASP A 264 -8.32 16.01 -14.30
C ASP A 264 -9.21 15.35 -13.22
N GLU A 265 -10.25 16.04 -12.75
CA GLU A 265 -11.22 15.53 -11.78
C GLU A 265 -12.17 14.50 -12.40
N GLU A 266 -12.67 14.74 -13.62
CA GLU A 266 -13.55 13.80 -14.33
C GLU A 266 -12.82 12.48 -14.63
N ARG A 267 -11.55 12.58 -15.04
CA ARG A 267 -10.69 11.41 -15.26
C ARG A 267 -10.41 10.64 -13.99
N GLU A 268 -10.16 11.34 -12.88
CA GLU A 268 -10.00 10.69 -11.58
C GLU A 268 -11.28 9.97 -11.17
N LEU A 269 -12.44 10.60 -11.34
CA LEU A 269 -13.71 9.98 -11.03
C LEU A 269 -13.93 8.70 -11.84
N GLU A 270 -13.67 8.75 -13.15
CA GLU A 270 -13.78 7.57 -14.02
C GLU A 270 -12.80 6.47 -13.58
N PHE A 271 -11.56 6.84 -13.27
CA PHE A 271 -10.58 5.89 -12.76
C PHE A 271 -11.02 5.24 -11.43
N LEU A 272 -11.58 6.03 -10.50
CA LEU A 272 -12.12 5.52 -9.24
C LEU A 272 -13.33 4.59 -9.46
N ASN A 273 -14.21 4.90 -10.42
CA ASN A 273 -15.32 4.03 -10.79
C ASN A 273 -14.83 2.67 -11.31
N GLN A 274 -13.75 2.66 -12.11
CA GLN A 274 -13.14 1.42 -12.59
C GLN A 274 -12.55 0.60 -11.45
N LEU A 275 -11.84 1.23 -10.51
CA LEU A 275 -11.31 0.54 -9.33
C LEU A 275 -12.44 -0.03 -8.45
N GLN A 276 -13.56 0.69 -8.33
CA GLN A 276 -14.74 0.21 -7.61
C GLN A 276 -15.38 -1.00 -8.31
N ALA A 277 -15.48 -0.97 -9.65
CA ALA A 277 -15.98 -2.11 -10.42
C ALA A 277 -15.09 -3.36 -10.26
N ILE A 278 -13.76 -3.18 -10.20
CA ILE A 278 -12.80 -4.27 -9.92
C ILE A 278 -13.00 -4.81 -8.51
N ALA A 279 -13.22 -3.93 -7.53
CA ALA A 279 -13.48 -4.31 -6.14
C ALA A 279 -14.80 -5.08 -5.95
N ASP A 280 -15.85 -4.68 -6.67
CA ASP A 280 -17.19 -5.28 -6.57
C ASP A 280 -17.35 -6.51 -7.48
N SER A 281 -16.36 -6.79 -8.34
CA SER A 281 -16.38 -7.94 -9.24
C SER A 281 -16.51 -9.26 -8.46
N THR A 282 -17.39 -10.11 -8.95
CA THR A 282 -17.79 -11.36 -8.29
C THR A 282 -17.14 -12.61 -8.89
N ASP A 283 -16.52 -12.55 -10.08
CA ASP A 283 -15.93 -13.73 -10.74
C ASP A 283 -14.94 -13.40 -11.89
N PRO A 284 -13.84 -14.17 -12.06
CA PRO A 284 -12.98 -14.73 -11.01
C PRO A 284 -12.15 -13.61 -10.36
N LYS A 285 -11.95 -13.70 -9.04
CA LYS A 285 -11.15 -12.72 -8.30
C LYS A 285 -9.66 -13.05 -8.46
N LYS A 286 -8.98 -12.30 -9.33
CA LYS A 286 -7.54 -12.46 -9.57
C LYS A 286 -6.74 -11.85 -8.43
N VAL A 287 -5.67 -12.51 -7.99
CA VAL A 287 -4.73 -12.00 -6.99
C VAL A 287 -3.32 -12.04 -7.55
N LEU A 288 -2.58 -10.94 -7.39
CA LEU A 288 -1.19 -10.85 -7.83
C LEU A 288 -0.25 -10.98 -6.64
N ILE A 289 0.62 -11.99 -6.63
CA ILE A 289 1.68 -12.16 -5.62
C ILE A 289 3.04 -11.84 -6.25
N LEU A 290 3.69 -10.79 -5.76
CA LEU A 290 4.99 -10.34 -6.24
C LEU A 290 6.06 -10.51 -5.18
N LYS A 291 7.23 -11.01 -5.59
CA LYS A 291 8.43 -10.88 -4.78
C LYS A 291 9.07 -9.52 -5.03
N THR A 292 9.59 -8.90 -3.97
CA THR A 292 10.21 -7.58 -4.06
C THR A 292 11.55 -7.51 -3.36
N SER A 293 12.27 -6.43 -3.66
CA SER A 293 13.43 -5.97 -2.92
C SER A 293 13.07 -5.59 -1.48
N HIS A 294 14.02 -5.05 -0.73
CA HIS A 294 13.87 -4.91 0.72
C HIS A 294 12.80 -3.89 1.10
N ILE A 295 11.71 -4.37 1.69
CA ILE A 295 10.56 -3.58 2.15
C ILE A 295 10.82 -2.86 3.49
N GLY A 296 11.91 -3.21 4.20
CA GLY A 296 12.18 -2.75 5.57
C GLY A 296 11.55 -3.66 6.63
N GLY A 297 12.11 -3.66 7.84
CA GLY A 297 11.63 -4.51 8.94
C GLY A 297 12.05 -5.97 8.82
N HIS A 298 13.26 -6.25 8.32
CA HIS A 298 13.78 -7.63 8.22
C HIS A 298 13.91 -8.34 9.58
N LYS A 299 13.98 -7.58 10.69
CA LYS A 299 13.91 -8.16 12.05
C LYS A 299 12.59 -8.90 12.31
N TYR A 300 11.53 -8.53 11.58
CA TYR A 300 10.20 -9.16 11.58
C TYR A 300 9.97 -9.96 10.29
N SER A 301 10.99 -10.72 9.83
CA SER A 301 10.91 -11.46 8.57
C SER A 301 9.63 -12.31 8.47
N GLY A 302 9.19 -12.56 7.23
CA GLY A 302 7.80 -12.88 6.94
C GLY A 302 6.98 -11.60 6.72
N ASN A 303 7.54 -10.64 5.96
CA ASN A 303 6.83 -9.40 5.62
C ASN A 303 5.88 -9.65 4.46
N VAL A 304 4.59 -9.43 4.70
CA VAL A 304 3.51 -9.54 3.71
C VAL A 304 2.80 -8.19 3.64
N VAL A 305 2.82 -7.55 2.47
CA VAL A 305 2.10 -6.29 2.25
C VAL A 305 0.97 -6.53 1.28
N ILE A 306 -0.26 -6.16 1.64
CA ILE A 306 -1.46 -6.39 0.84
C ILE A 306 -2.03 -5.04 0.45
N TYR A 307 -2.21 -4.78 -0.84
CA TYR A 307 -2.91 -3.61 -1.37
C TYR A 307 -4.21 -4.01 -2.04
N THR A 308 -5.21 -3.14 -1.95
CA THR A 308 -6.53 -3.36 -2.54
C THR A 308 -6.91 -2.23 -3.50
N PRO A 309 -7.82 -2.46 -4.47
CA PRO A 309 -8.27 -1.45 -5.45
C PRO A 309 -8.83 -0.17 -4.81
N GLN A 310 -9.38 -0.28 -3.60
CA GLN A 310 -9.88 0.87 -2.86
C GLN A 310 -8.75 1.84 -2.45
N GLY A 311 -7.49 1.44 -2.60
CA GLY A 311 -6.31 2.22 -2.24
C GLY A 311 -5.95 2.11 -0.76
N SER A 312 -6.35 1.00 -0.14
CA SER A 312 -5.91 0.60 1.20
C SER A 312 -4.68 -0.30 1.10
N GLY A 313 -3.86 -0.33 2.15
CA GLY A 313 -2.74 -1.24 2.23
C GLY A 313 -2.42 -1.67 3.67
N VAL A 314 -2.16 -2.96 3.86
CA VAL A 314 -1.87 -3.59 5.15
C VAL A 314 -0.46 -4.14 5.14
N TRP A 315 0.29 -3.89 6.21
CA TRP A 315 1.65 -4.40 6.38
C TRP A 315 1.68 -5.39 7.53
N TYR A 316 1.93 -6.65 7.22
CA TYR A 316 2.16 -7.70 8.20
C TYR A 316 3.65 -8.05 8.33
N GLY A 317 4.04 -8.50 9.51
CA GLY A 317 5.36 -9.05 9.81
C GLY A 317 5.23 -10.32 10.65
N ARG A 318 6.33 -11.05 10.80
CA ARG A 318 6.37 -12.35 11.50
C ARG A 318 5.42 -13.40 10.90
N VAL A 319 5.02 -13.23 9.65
CA VAL A 319 4.12 -14.18 9.00
C VAL A 319 4.91 -15.45 8.67
N SER A 320 4.37 -16.58 9.06
CA SER A 320 4.74 -17.91 8.63
C SER A 320 3.59 -18.55 7.85
N PRO A 321 3.80 -19.72 7.22
CA PRO A 321 2.71 -20.45 6.57
C PRO A 321 1.51 -20.75 7.49
N HIS A 322 1.70 -20.79 8.82
CA HIS A 322 0.62 -21.07 9.79
C HIS A 322 -0.40 -19.95 9.91
N GLU A 323 -0.01 -18.69 9.67
CA GLU A 323 -0.92 -17.55 9.73
C GLU A 323 -1.61 -17.24 8.39
N VAL A 324 -1.16 -17.88 7.30
CA VAL A 324 -1.66 -17.59 5.95
C VAL A 324 -3.16 -17.85 5.80
N PRO A 325 -3.74 -18.97 6.26
CA PRO A 325 -5.19 -19.18 6.17
C PRO A 325 -6.00 -18.08 6.87
N ALA A 326 -5.51 -17.62 8.03
CA ALA A 326 -6.15 -16.53 8.76
C ALA A 326 -6.04 -15.20 8.00
N ILE A 327 -4.89 -14.93 7.37
CA ILE A 327 -4.69 -13.74 6.53
C ILE A 327 -5.66 -13.75 5.35
N VAL A 328 -5.75 -14.86 4.61
CA VAL A 328 -6.65 -14.95 3.45
C VAL A 328 -8.09 -14.72 3.88
N LYS A 329 -8.58 -15.51 4.84
CA LYS A 329 -9.98 -15.42 5.28
C LYS A 329 -10.32 -14.06 5.91
N THR A 330 -9.54 -13.63 6.89
CA THR A 330 -9.86 -12.43 7.67
C THR A 330 -9.54 -11.14 6.91
N THR A 331 -8.43 -11.11 6.17
CA THR A 331 -7.98 -9.88 5.49
C THR A 331 -8.50 -9.78 4.08
N ILE A 332 -8.35 -10.84 3.28
CA ILE A 332 -8.67 -10.79 1.85
C ILE A 332 -10.17 -11.01 1.63
N CYS A 333 -10.78 -11.98 2.31
CA CYS A 333 -12.22 -12.26 2.15
C CYS A 333 -13.08 -11.29 2.98
N ASP A 334 -12.78 -11.13 4.28
CA ASP A 334 -13.63 -10.33 5.19
C ASP A 334 -13.28 -8.84 5.25
N GLY A 335 -12.14 -8.42 4.68
CA GLY A 335 -11.69 -7.02 4.72
C GLY A 335 -11.31 -6.51 6.12
N LYS A 336 -10.98 -7.41 7.05
CA LYS A 336 -10.57 -7.09 8.43
C LYS A 336 -9.04 -7.13 8.53
N VAL A 337 -8.46 -6.75 9.66
CA VAL A 337 -7.00 -6.83 9.86
C VAL A 337 -6.68 -7.72 11.05
N LEU A 338 -5.52 -8.37 11.00
CA LEU A 338 -4.98 -9.22 12.07
C LEU A 338 -3.99 -8.40 12.93
N PRO A 339 -4.40 -7.93 14.12
CA PRO A 339 -3.64 -6.93 14.87
C PRO A 339 -2.32 -7.49 15.40
N ALA A 340 -2.28 -8.79 15.72
CA ALA A 340 -1.07 -9.47 16.17
C ALA A 340 0.07 -9.48 15.13
N LEU A 341 -0.26 -9.36 13.84
CA LEU A 341 0.72 -9.35 12.75
C LEU A 341 0.97 -7.93 12.23
N LEU A 342 0.16 -6.95 12.64
CA LEU A 342 0.12 -5.62 12.05
C LEU A 342 1.36 -4.81 12.39
N ARG A 343 2.08 -4.39 11.35
CA ARG A 343 3.20 -3.44 11.44
C ARG A 343 2.76 -2.00 11.17
N GLY A 344 1.76 -1.84 10.32
CA GLY A 344 1.21 -0.55 9.92
C GLY A 344 0.25 -0.68 8.74
N GLY A 345 -0.32 0.44 8.31
CA GLY A 345 -1.25 0.45 7.20
C GLY A 345 -1.45 1.83 6.59
N VAL A 346 -1.79 1.84 5.31
CA VAL A 346 -2.09 3.05 4.54
C VAL A 346 -3.57 3.09 4.21
N ASN A 347 -4.20 4.24 4.44
CA ASN A 347 -5.63 4.48 4.17
C ASN A 347 -6.59 3.46 4.81
N LEU A 348 -6.20 2.88 5.96
CA LEU A 348 -7.08 1.99 6.72
C LEU A 348 -8.10 2.85 7.48
N SER A 349 -9.37 2.74 7.11
CA SER A 349 -10.46 3.47 7.74
C SER A 349 -11.75 2.67 7.72
N ARG A 350 -12.60 2.84 8.74
CA ARG A 350 -13.93 2.23 8.81
C ARG A 350 -15.00 3.28 8.48
N PRO A 351 -15.67 3.24 7.32
CA PRO A 351 -16.87 4.01 7.06
C PRO A 351 -17.93 3.65 8.11
N LYS A 352 -18.72 4.64 8.53
CA LYS A 352 -19.82 4.42 9.49
C LYS A 352 -20.76 3.33 8.97
N GLY A 353 -20.97 2.28 9.77
CA GLY A 353 -21.92 1.21 9.47
C GLY A 353 -21.37 -0.02 8.75
N GLN A 354 -20.10 -0.04 8.31
CA GLN A 354 -19.47 -1.24 7.72
C GLN A 354 -18.59 -1.97 8.72
N GLU A 355 -18.39 -3.29 8.59
CA GLU A 355 -17.47 -4.06 9.46
C GLU A 355 -16.02 -4.12 8.95
N SER A 356 -15.78 -3.79 7.68
CA SER A 356 -14.47 -3.82 7.02
C SER A 356 -13.59 -2.62 7.40
N LEU A 357 -12.28 -2.85 7.50
CA LEU A 357 -11.24 -1.84 7.72
C LEU A 357 -10.48 -1.47 6.44
N LEU A 358 -10.67 -2.25 5.35
CA LEU A 358 -10.05 -2.03 4.04
C LEU A 358 -10.92 -1.19 3.09
N SER A 359 -12.05 -0.69 3.58
CA SER A 359 -12.92 0.23 2.86
C SER A 359 -12.33 1.64 2.81
N CYS A 360 -12.31 2.22 1.61
CA CYS A 360 -11.79 3.56 1.39
C CYS A 360 -12.88 4.61 1.65
N SER A 361 -12.68 5.45 2.66
CA SER A 361 -13.48 6.67 2.87
C SER A 361 -13.28 7.71 1.77
N THR A 362 -12.21 7.61 0.97
CA THR A 362 -11.87 8.52 -0.12
C THR A 362 -12.64 8.23 -1.42
N LEU A 363 -13.32 7.09 -1.53
CA LEU A 363 -14.28 6.81 -2.61
C LEU A 363 -15.68 7.37 -2.33
N GLN A 364 -15.95 7.80 -1.09
CA GLN A 364 -17.19 8.46 -0.73
C GLN A 364 -17.04 9.97 -0.95
N HIS A 365 -17.68 10.48 -2.00
CA HIS A 365 -17.85 11.92 -2.22
C HIS A 365 -18.50 12.59 -0.99
N PRO A 366 -18.09 13.83 -0.64
CA PRO A 366 -18.71 14.61 0.43
C PRO A 366 -20.11 15.18 0.08
N PHE A 367 -20.69 14.86 -1.09
CA PHE A 367 -21.93 15.51 -1.58
C PHE A 367 -23.16 14.60 -1.72
N TYR A 368 -23.09 13.33 -1.35
CA TYR A 368 -24.27 12.48 -1.30
C TYR A 368 -24.42 11.82 0.06
N THR A 369 -25.01 12.56 1.00
CA THR A 369 -25.82 11.95 2.06
C THR A 369 -26.99 11.25 1.39
N CYS A 370 -26.86 9.94 1.15
CA CYS A 370 -28.02 9.10 0.92
C CYS A 370 -28.85 9.14 2.20
N SER A 371 -29.90 9.95 2.16
CA SER A 371 -30.91 10.00 3.21
C SER A 371 -31.70 8.70 3.07
N LEU A 372 -31.57 7.80 4.03
CA LEU A 372 -32.49 6.68 4.13
C LEU A 372 -33.10 6.66 5.53
N VAL A 373 -34.44 6.74 5.47
CA VAL A 373 -35.46 6.59 6.51
C VAL A 373 -35.31 5.26 7.23
#